data_AF-A0A818KSW7-F1
#
_entry.id   AF-A0A818KSW7-F1
#
_cell.length_a   1.000
_cell.length_b   1.000
_cell.length_c   1.000
_cell.angle_alpha   90.00
_cell.angle_beta   90.00
_cell.angle_gamma   90.00
#
_symmetry.space_group_name_H-M   'P 1'
#
loop_
_entity.id
_entity.type
_entity.pdbx_description
1 polymer ?
#
loop_
_entity_poly.entity_id
_entity_poly.type
_entity_poly.pdbx_seq_one_letter_code
_entity_poly.pdbx_strand_id
1 'polypeptide(L)'
;CDEAVKDGKGVVFTTGCVKNMKKPAKRLRKVKLTKDSRRTLTSIRRTIRKQCYRKDLKMAALRRASALLRGQRLALTTTAPTTKTASKRSGKNATAATATATA
;
A
#
# COMPACT_ATOMS: atom_id res chain seq x y z
N CYS A 1 -2.10 10.12 -5.72
CA CYS A 1 -0.74 9.53 -5.59
C CYS A 1 -0.26 9.72 -4.18
N ASP A 2 0.30 8.66 -3.58
CA ASP A 2 0.76 8.64 -2.18
C ASP A 2 2.26 8.97 -2.09
N GLU A 3 2.61 9.96 -1.28
CA GLU A 3 3.99 10.38 -1.02
C GLU A 3 4.31 10.22 0.47
N ALA A 4 5.59 10.04 0.79
CA ALA A 4 6.04 10.02 2.18
C ALA A 4 5.90 11.42 2.80
N VAL A 5 5.53 11.47 4.07
CA VAL A 5 5.54 12.73 4.84
C VAL A 5 6.99 13.15 5.05
N LYS A 6 7.30 14.44 4.84
CA LYS A 6 8.64 15.03 5.08
C LYS A 6 9.07 14.88 6.54
N ASP A 7 8.09 14.91 7.45
CA ASP A 7 8.24 14.83 8.91
C ASP A 7 8.56 13.39 9.42
N GLY A 8 8.93 12.45 8.53
CA GLY A 8 9.40 11.11 8.88
C GLY A 8 8.34 10.08 9.28
N LYS A 9 7.10 10.49 9.54
CA LYS A 9 5.99 9.60 9.96
C LYS A 9 4.70 9.84 9.18
N GLY A 10 4.14 8.77 8.62
CA GLY A 10 2.84 8.77 7.95
C GLY A 10 2.90 8.98 6.43
N VAL A 11 1.73 9.08 5.81
CA VAL A 11 1.58 9.16 4.35
C VAL A 11 0.82 10.41 3.96
N VAL A 12 1.26 11.10 2.91
CA VAL A 12 0.48 12.18 2.30
C VAL A 12 -0.30 11.61 1.12
N PHE A 13 -1.63 11.67 1.21
CA PHE A 13 -2.53 11.28 0.14
C PHE A 13 -2.87 12.51 -0.71
N THR A 14 -2.51 12.47 -1.99
CA THR A 14 -2.79 13.57 -2.93
C THR A 14 -3.86 13.19 -3.93
N THR A 15 -4.91 14.01 -4.04
CA THR A 15 -5.96 13.92 -5.07
C THR A 15 -5.99 15.16 -5.96
N GLY A 16 -6.38 14.98 -7.22
CA GLY A 16 -6.62 16.08 -8.15
C GLY A 16 -8.05 16.60 -8.05
N CYS A 17 -8.21 17.92 -8.03
CA CYS A 17 -9.49 18.59 -8.06
C CYS A 17 -9.90 18.95 -9.49
N VAL A 18 -11.08 18.50 -9.93
CA VAL A 18 -11.61 18.79 -11.28
C VAL A 18 -11.94 20.28 -11.44
N LYS A 19 -12.42 20.94 -10.38
CA LYS A 19 -12.78 22.37 -10.42
C LYS A 19 -11.57 23.28 -10.66
N ASN A 20 -10.36 22.82 -10.36
CA ASN A 20 -9.14 23.63 -10.39
C ASN A 20 -8.16 23.18 -11.49
N MET A 21 -8.66 22.58 -12.58
CA MET A 21 -7.82 22.03 -13.65
C MET A 21 -6.82 23.05 -14.22
N LYS A 22 -7.26 24.30 -14.43
CA LYS A 22 -6.46 25.40 -15.00
C LYS A 22 -5.64 26.18 -13.96
N LYS A 23 -5.68 25.79 -12.68
CA LYS A 23 -5.04 26.52 -11.57
C LYS A 23 -3.99 25.61 -10.92
N PRO A 24 -2.74 25.56 -11.43
CA PRO A 24 -1.75 24.56 -11.01
C PRO A 24 -1.48 24.60 -9.50
N ALA A 25 -1.38 25.80 -8.90
CA ALA A 25 -1.18 25.98 -7.47
C ALA A 25 -2.29 25.35 -6.59
N LYS A 26 -3.53 25.29 -7.08
CA LYS A 26 -4.70 24.78 -6.33
C LYS A 26 -5.20 23.43 -6.84
N ARG A 27 -4.55 22.84 -7.86
CA ARG A 27 -5.02 21.64 -8.56
C ARG A 27 -4.94 20.38 -7.69
N LEU A 28 -3.92 20.31 -6.85
CA LEU A 28 -3.63 19.13 -6.02
C LEU A 28 -4.03 19.40 -4.57
N ARG A 29 -4.91 18.55 -4.04
CA ARG A 29 -5.27 18.55 -2.62
C ARG A 29 -4.44 17.50 -1.90
N LYS A 30 -3.60 17.94 -0.97
CA LYS A 30 -2.75 17.08 -0.15
C LYS A 30 -3.38 16.87 1.22
N VAL A 31 -3.48 15.62 1.66
CA VAL A 31 -3.96 15.26 2.99
C VAL A 31 -2.87 14.49 3.72
N LYS A 32 -2.34 15.06 4.80
CA LYS A 32 -1.41 14.36 5.68
C LYS A 32 -2.18 13.33 6.53
N LEU A 33 -1.82 12.06 6.42
CA LEU A 33 -2.38 10.96 7.21
C LEU A 33 -1.29 10.43 8.14
N THR A 34 -1.24 10.96 9.35
CA THR A 34 -0.24 10.66 10.40
C THR A 34 -0.72 9.63 11.44
N LYS A 35 -1.92 9.08 11.25
CA LYS A 35 -2.56 8.13 12.17
C LYS A 35 -2.01 6.70 11.99
N ASP A 36 -2.58 5.76 12.74
CA ASP A 36 -2.29 4.33 12.68
C ASP A 36 -2.41 3.74 11.27
N SER A 37 -1.57 2.76 10.95
CA SER A 37 -1.53 2.09 9.65
C SER A 37 -2.88 1.55 9.16
N ARG A 38 -3.69 0.95 10.07
CA ARG A 38 -5.03 0.46 9.71
C ARG A 38 -5.99 1.61 9.41
N ARG A 39 -5.93 2.69 10.18
CA ARG A 39 -6.80 3.86 10.01
C ARG A 39 -6.45 4.58 8.71
N THR A 40 -5.17 4.79 8.40
CA THR A 40 -4.73 5.45 7.16
C THR A 40 -5.18 4.67 5.92
N LEU A 41 -4.95 3.35 5.87
CA LEU A 41 -5.40 2.50 4.77
C LEU A 41 -6.92 2.46 4.64
N THR A 42 -7.65 2.46 5.76
CA THR A 42 -9.12 2.51 5.75
C THR A 42 -9.62 3.86 5.23
N SER A 43 -8.99 4.97 5.61
CA SER A 43 -9.30 6.30 5.10
C SER A 43 -9.08 6.39 3.60
N ILE A 44 -7.90 6.01 3.09
CA ILE A 44 -7.61 6.00 1.64
C ILE A 44 -8.65 5.18 0.88
N ARG A 45 -8.95 3.98 1.39
CA ARG A 45 -9.95 3.07 0.83
C ARG A 45 -11.36 3.68 0.81
N ARG A 46 -11.77 4.35 1.89
CA ARG A 46 -13.08 5.00 1.99
C ARG A 46 -13.15 6.21 1.09
N THR A 47 -12.11 7.04 1.03
CA THR A 47 -12.05 8.20 0.13
C THR A 47 -12.22 7.78 -1.32
N ILE A 48 -11.51 6.77 -1.78
CA ILE A 48 -11.62 6.30 -3.18
C ILE A 48 -12.99 5.69 -3.47
N ARG A 49 -13.54 4.88 -2.55
CA ARG A 49 -14.82 4.20 -2.78
C ARG A 49 -16.05 5.09 -2.60
N LYS A 50 -16.10 5.86 -1.52
CA LYS A 50 -17.28 6.63 -1.10
C LYS A 50 -17.38 8.00 -1.75
N GLN A 51 -16.24 8.63 -2.10
CA GLN A 51 -16.25 9.91 -2.82
C GLN A 51 -16.25 9.72 -4.35
N CYS A 52 -16.50 8.48 -4.83
CA CYS A 52 -16.58 8.13 -6.24
C CYS A 52 -15.46 8.73 -7.11
N TYR A 53 -14.22 8.75 -6.60
CA TYR A 53 -13.12 9.44 -7.26
C TYR A 53 -12.59 8.64 -8.47
N ARG A 54 -11.71 7.66 -8.23
CA ARG A 54 -11.08 6.83 -9.25
C ARG A 54 -10.88 5.42 -8.72
N LYS A 55 -11.84 4.53 -9.02
CA LYS A 55 -11.94 3.19 -8.41
C LYS A 55 -10.80 2.27 -8.86
N ASP A 56 -10.27 2.49 -10.06
CA ASP A 56 -9.07 1.88 -10.65
C ASP A 56 -7.83 2.06 -9.75
N LEU A 57 -7.67 3.25 -9.17
CA LEU A 57 -6.51 3.57 -8.34
C LEU A 57 -6.55 2.95 -6.94
N LYS A 58 -7.65 2.28 -6.57
CA LYS A 58 -7.85 1.72 -5.21
C LYS A 58 -6.71 0.81 -4.78
N MET A 59 -6.36 -0.18 -5.60
CA MET A 59 -5.34 -1.16 -5.22
C MET A 59 -3.93 -0.59 -5.37
N ALA A 60 -3.70 0.29 -6.35
CA ALA A 60 -2.41 0.97 -6.52
C ALA A 60 -2.07 1.88 -5.32
N ALA A 61 -3.03 2.70 -4.88
CA ALA A 61 -2.87 3.58 -3.73
C ALA A 61 -2.64 2.80 -2.43
N LEU A 62 -3.43 1.74 -2.19
CA LEU A 62 -3.28 0.91 -0.99
C LEU A 62 -1.92 0.20 -0.93
N ARG A 63 -1.46 -0.38 -2.05
CA ARG A 63 -0.14 -1.04 -2.12
C ARG A 63 0.99 -0.05 -1.85
N ARG A 64 0.96 1.12 -2.52
CA ARG A 64 1.97 2.17 -2.33
C ARG A 64 2.00 2.68 -0.90
N ALA A 65 0.84 3.00 -0.31
CA ALA A 65 0.75 3.45 1.09
C ALA A 65 1.25 2.38 2.08
N SER A 66 0.93 1.11 1.86
CA SER A 66 1.40 0.02 2.72
C SER A 66 2.92 -0.15 2.69
N ALA A 67 3.54 -0.05 1.51
CA ALA A 67 4.99 -0.12 1.35
C ALA A 67 5.69 1.02 2.10
N LEU A 68 5.16 2.25 1.99
CA LEU A 68 5.70 3.41 2.72
C LEU A 68 5.61 3.23 4.24
N LEU A 69 4.45 2.82 4.76
CA LEU A 69 4.26 2.60 6.20
C LEU A 69 5.14 1.46 6.72
N ARG A 70 5.37 0.41 5.92
CA ARG A 70 6.29 -0.69 6.27
C ARG A 70 7.73 -0.21 6.28
N GLY A 71 8.16 0.56 5.28
CA GLY A 71 9.49 1.15 5.21
C GLY A 71 9.78 2.09 6.38
N GLN A 72 8.81 2.92 6.76
CA GLN A 72 8.93 3.83 7.91
C GLN A 72 9.10 3.08 9.24
N ARG A 73 8.40 1.96 9.43
CA ARG A 73 8.56 1.16 10.65
C ARG A 73 9.96 0.56 10.74
N LEU A 74 10.50 0.06 9.62
CA LEU A 74 11.83 -0.55 9.58
C LEU A 74 12.92 0.49 9.85
N ALA A 75 12.81 1.69 9.29
CA ALA A 75 13.75 2.80 9.52
C ALA A 75 13.80 3.28 10.98
N LEU A 76 12.70 3.12 11.74
CA LEU A 76 12.69 3.43 13.18
C LEU A 76 13.27 2.28 14.03
N THR A 77 13.31 1.06 13.51
CA THR A 77 13.78 -0.13 14.25
C THR A 77 15.19 -0.57 13.87
N THR A 78 15.89 0.15 12.98
CA THR A 78 17.29 -0.13 12.60
C THR A 78 18.28 0.34 13.67
N THR A 79 18.16 -0.19 14.88
CA THR A 79 19.25 -1.00 15.42
C THR A 79 19.08 -2.38 14.78
N ALA A 80 19.97 -2.73 13.84
CA ALA A 80 19.82 -3.80 12.85
C ALA A 80 19.18 -5.12 13.34
N PRO A 81 18.14 -5.64 12.66
CA PRO A 81 17.78 -7.05 12.79
C PRO A 81 18.64 -7.89 11.83
N THR A 82 19.32 -8.87 12.41
CA THR A 82 20.15 -9.86 11.74
C THR A 82 19.41 -10.61 10.64
N THR A 83 20.17 -10.96 9.61
CA THR A 83 19.82 -11.74 8.43
C THR A 83 18.81 -12.86 8.67
N LYS A 84 17.67 -12.82 7.98
CA LYS A 84 16.95 -14.04 7.59
C LYS A 84 16.90 -14.12 6.08
N THR A 85 17.58 -15.15 5.62
CA THR A 85 17.85 -15.59 4.26
C THR A 85 16.61 -15.69 3.39
N ALA A 86 16.81 -15.36 2.11
CA ALA A 86 15.91 -15.64 1.02
C ALA A 86 15.63 -17.15 0.94
N SER A 87 14.44 -17.58 1.36
CA SER A 87 13.93 -18.91 1.05
C SER A 87 13.07 -18.85 -0.21
N LYS A 88 13.73 -19.25 -1.30
CA LYS A 88 13.16 -19.70 -2.56
C LYS A 88 12.08 -20.76 -2.31
N ARG A 89 10.83 -20.48 -2.68
CA ARG A 89 9.82 -21.51 -2.99
C ARG A 89 9.33 -21.33 -4.42
N SER A 90 10.20 -21.69 -5.34
CA SER A 90 9.86 -22.21 -6.66
C SER A 90 9.53 -23.70 -6.52
N GLY A 91 8.42 -24.15 -7.10
CA GLY A 91 8.27 -25.54 -7.58
C GLY A 91 7.32 -26.46 -6.81
N LYS A 92 6.22 -26.81 -7.50
CA LYS A 92 5.63 -28.16 -7.63
C LYS A 92 5.27 -28.94 -6.35
N ASN A 93 3.98 -29.00 -6.05
CA ASN A 93 3.36 -30.25 -5.56
C ASN A 93 2.34 -30.72 -6.61
N ALA A 94 2.86 -31.36 -7.66
CA ALA A 94 2.12 -32.32 -8.48
C ALA A 94 2.88 -33.63 -8.31
N THR A 95 2.46 -34.45 -7.34
CA THR A 95 2.98 -35.80 -7.13
C THR A 95 1.85 -36.71 -6.69
N ALA A 96 1.60 -37.72 -7.54
CA ALA A 96 1.02 -39.02 -7.26
C ALA A 96 -0.47 -39.08 -6.87
N ALA A 97 -1.33 -39.09 -7.90
CA ALA A 97 -2.51 -39.96 -7.89
C ALA A 97 -2.14 -41.24 -8.66
N THR A 98 -1.81 -42.31 -7.95
CA THR A 98 -1.65 -43.64 -8.54
C THR A 98 -2.29 -44.68 -7.61
N ALA A 99 -3.38 -45.27 -8.11
CA ALA A 99 -3.91 -46.61 -7.87
C ALA A 99 -4.00 -47.15 -6.43
N THR A 100 -5.22 -47.14 -5.88
CA THR A 100 -5.70 -48.19 -4.96
C THR A 100 -6.42 -49.26 -5.79
N ALA A 101 -6.06 -50.52 -5.53
CA ALA A 101 -6.44 -51.72 -6.26
C ALA A 101 -7.95 -52.05 -6.20
N THR A 102 -8.47 -52.56 -7.31
CA THR A 102 -9.75 -53.27 -7.42
C THR A 102 -9.52 -54.50 -8.30
N ALA A 103 -9.96 -55.67 -7.81
CA ALA A 103 -10.00 -57.00 -8.43
C ALA A 103 -8.66 -57.69 -8.77
#